data_AF-A0A0J9EDC0-F1
#
_entry.id   AF-A0A0J9EDC0-F1
#
_cell.length_a   1.000
_cell.length_b   1.000
_cell.length_c   1.000
_cell.angle_alpha   90.00
_cell.angle_beta   90.00
_cell.angle_gamma   90.00
#
_symmetry.space_group_name_H-M   'P 1'
#
loop_
_entity.id
_entity.type
_entity.pdbx_description
1 polymer ?
#
loop_
_entity_poly.entity_id
_entity_poly.type
_entity_poly.pdbx_seq_one_letter_code
_entity_poly.pdbx_strand_id
1 'polypeptide(L)'
;MVSWFGLDKHGWEWTGAAPSRYASSAWAERWFCPTCGSPMGYRSDKLPKEMHGLAATLDEPELFAPGAHFFHSKALSWLHVRDQLPRYLDGGKTLDENA
;
A
#
# COMPACT_ATOMS: atom_id res chain seq x y z
N MET A 1 6.77 -2.83 -8.34
CA MET A 1 6.31 -1.63 -7.60
C MET A 1 4.80 -1.64 -7.59
N VAL A 2 4.18 -1.15 -6.52
CA VAL A 2 2.72 -1.07 -6.38
C VAL A 2 2.34 0.28 -5.78
N SER A 3 1.25 0.87 -6.22
CA SER A 3 0.71 2.13 -5.69
C SER A 3 -0.36 1.84 -4.63
N TRP A 4 -0.18 2.43 -3.45
CA TRP A 4 -1.12 2.34 -2.34
C TRP A 4 -1.73 3.69 -2.03
N PHE A 5 -2.96 3.70 -1.54
CA PHE A 5 -3.58 4.87 -0.92
C PHE A 5 -4.15 4.50 0.45
N GLY A 6 -4.01 5.41 1.40
CA GLY A 6 -4.53 5.25 2.76
C GLY A 6 -5.92 5.87 2.89
N LEU A 7 -6.80 5.16 3.59
CA LEU A 7 -8.14 5.58 3.97
C LEU A 7 -8.27 5.57 5.49
N ASP A 8 -9.10 6.43 6.05
CA ASP A 8 -9.57 6.23 7.42
C ASP A 8 -10.28 4.88 7.52
N LYS A 9 -10.02 4.11 8.58
CA LYS A 9 -10.55 2.76 8.74
C LYS A 9 -12.09 2.67 8.73
N HIS A 10 -12.79 3.77 9.02
CA HIS A 10 -14.25 3.85 9.07
C HIS A 10 -14.85 4.67 7.91
N GLY A 11 -14.01 5.24 7.04
CA GLY A 11 -14.43 6.12 5.95
C GLY A 11 -14.81 5.41 4.65
N TRP A 12 -14.99 4.09 4.67
CA TRP A 12 -15.26 3.29 3.48
C TRP A 12 -16.06 2.02 3.84
N GLU A 13 -16.71 1.42 2.84
CA GLU A 13 -17.38 0.13 2.95
C GLU A 13 -17.24 -0.69 1.64
N TRP A 14 -17.41 -2.01 1.74
CA TRP A 14 -17.52 -2.86 0.56
C TRP A 14 -18.95 -2.83 0.03
N THR A 15 -19.14 -2.35 -1.20
CA THR A 15 -20.46 -2.33 -1.87
C THR A 15 -20.82 -3.67 -2.52
N GLY A 16 -19.83 -4.54 -2.72
CA GLY A 16 -19.99 -5.90 -3.24
C GLY A 16 -19.55 -6.97 -2.24
N ALA A 17 -19.23 -8.16 -2.76
CA ALA A 17 -18.68 -9.23 -1.93
C ALA A 17 -17.36 -8.79 -1.26
N ALA A 18 -17.27 -8.99 0.05
CA ALA A 18 -16.06 -8.70 0.79
C ALA A 18 -14.89 -9.59 0.31
N PRO A 19 -13.65 -9.08 0.29
CA PRO A 19 -12.49 -9.85 -0.13
C PRO A 19 -12.14 -10.95 0.89
N SER A 20 -11.51 -12.02 0.40
CA SER A 20 -10.84 -12.99 1.25
C SER A 20 -9.65 -12.34 1.96
N ARG A 21 -9.34 -12.85 3.16
CA ARG A 21 -8.31 -12.28 4.03
C ARG A 21 -7.26 -13.32 4.38
N TYR A 22 -6.00 -12.89 4.43
CA TYR A 22 -4.88 -13.71 4.84
C TYR A 22 -3.99 -12.97 5.85
N ALA A 23 -3.80 -13.56 7.02
CA ALA A 23 -2.89 -13.06 8.04
C ALA A 23 -1.43 -13.30 7.60
N SER A 24 -0.89 -12.33 6.85
CA SER A 24 0.47 -12.38 6.30
C SER A 24 1.58 -12.25 7.35
N SER A 25 1.23 -11.77 8.55
CA SER A 25 2.07 -11.77 9.74
C SER A 25 1.18 -11.63 10.99
N ALA A 26 1.78 -11.64 12.18
CA ALA A 26 1.07 -11.41 13.43
C ALA A 26 0.41 -10.01 13.54
N TRP A 27 0.79 -9.07 12.67
CA TRP A 27 0.39 -7.66 12.74
C TRP A 27 -0.12 -7.10 11.40
N ALA A 28 -0.27 -7.96 10.38
CA ALA A 28 -0.69 -7.54 9.05
C ALA A 28 -1.57 -8.55 8.32
N GLU A 29 -2.61 -8.04 7.69
CA GLU A 29 -3.57 -8.80 6.90
C GLU A 29 -3.55 -8.31 5.44
N ARG A 30 -3.56 -9.24 4.50
CA ARG A 30 -3.67 -9.00 3.05
C ARG A 30 -5.04 -9.44 2.57
N TRP A 31 -5.70 -8.60 1.79
CA TRP A 31 -7.04 -8.88 1.26
C TRP A 31 -6.99 -9.04 -0.25
N PHE A 32 -7.74 -9.99 -0.78
CA PHE A 32 -7.75 -10.32 -2.20
C PHE A 32 -9.13 -10.78 -2.68
N CYS A 33 -9.40 -10.58 -3.98
CA CYS A 33 -10.61 -11.08 -4.62
C CYS A 33 -10.62 -12.62 -4.60
N PRO A 34 -11.66 -13.29 -4.07
CA PRO A 34 -11.71 -14.75 -3.99
C PRO A 34 -11.79 -15.42 -5.36
N THR A 35 -12.19 -14.70 -6.41
CA THR A 35 -12.39 -15.25 -7.75
C THR A 35 -11.15 -15.18 -8.61
N CYS A 36 -10.48 -14.03 -8.66
CA CYS A 36 -9.33 -13.80 -9.55
C CYS A 36 -7.99 -13.63 -8.81
N GLY A 37 -8.01 -13.58 -7.48
CA GLY A 37 -6.80 -13.42 -6.65
C GLY A 37 -6.20 -12.01 -6.66
N SER A 38 -6.83 -11.04 -7.32
CA SER A 38 -6.33 -9.66 -7.34
C SER A 38 -6.23 -9.09 -5.92
N PRO A 39 -5.12 -8.42 -5.56
CA PRO A 39 -4.99 -7.76 -4.27
C PRO A 39 -5.99 -6.61 -4.18
N MET A 40 -6.73 -6.53 -3.07
CA MET A 40 -7.76 -5.53 -2.83
C MET A 40 -7.44 -4.62 -1.65
N GLY A 41 -6.59 -5.07 -0.72
CA GLY A 41 -6.24 -4.22 0.41
C GLY A 41 -5.20 -4.79 1.37
N TYR A 42 -4.79 -3.92 2.28
CA TYR A 42 -3.85 -4.21 3.36
C TYR A 42 -4.31 -3.50 4.64
N ARG A 43 -4.23 -4.23 5.76
CA ARG A 43 -4.45 -3.68 7.10
C ARG A 43 -3.26 -4.04 7.98
N SER A 44 -2.85 -3.11 8.84
CA SER A 44 -1.84 -3.39 9.85
C SER A 44 -2.19 -2.81 11.21
N ASP A 45 -1.89 -3.57 12.26
CA ASP A 45 -2.02 -3.10 13.64
C ASP A 45 -1.00 -2.00 13.98
N LYS A 46 0.04 -1.84 13.16
CA LYS A 46 0.98 -0.71 13.26
C LYS A 46 0.38 0.61 12.78
N LEU A 47 -0.66 0.56 11.96
CA LEU A 47 -1.41 1.72 11.45
C LEU A 47 -2.91 1.51 11.75
N PRO A 48 -3.32 1.44 13.03
CA PRO A 48 -4.62 0.92 13.45
C PRO A 48 -5.82 1.83 13.10
N LYS A 49 -5.54 3.00 12.51
CA LYS A 49 -6.55 3.96 12.05
C LYS A 49 -6.70 3.95 10.53
N GLU A 50 -5.90 3.16 9.82
CA GLU A 50 -5.85 3.20 8.36
C GLU A 50 -6.26 1.87 7.74
N MET A 51 -6.90 1.96 6.57
CA MET A 51 -7.04 0.88 5.61
C MET A 51 -6.31 1.27 4.33
N HIS A 52 -5.56 0.35 3.74
CA HIS A 52 -4.76 0.65 2.55
C HIS A 52 -5.33 -0.08 1.33
N GLY A 53 -5.73 0.67 0.30
CA GLY A 53 -6.15 0.14 -0.99
C GLY A 53 -5.04 0.25 -2.03
N LEU A 54 -5.18 -0.46 -3.16
CA LEU A 54 -4.26 -0.32 -4.28
C LEU A 54 -4.85 0.67 -5.28
N ALA A 55 -4.12 1.74 -5.63
CA ALA A 55 -4.68 2.77 -6.50
C ALA A 55 -5.09 2.20 -7.88
N ALA A 56 -4.37 1.18 -8.35
CA ALA A 56 -4.68 0.47 -9.60
C ALA A 56 -6.03 -0.26 -9.62
N THR A 57 -6.72 -0.39 -8.48
CA THR A 57 -8.08 -0.99 -8.42
C THR A 57 -9.19 0.05 -8.43
N LEU A 58 -8.87 1.35 -8.50
CA LEU A 58 -9.85 2.42 -8.62
C LEU A 58 -10.28 2.60 -10.08
N ASP A 59 -11.51 3.04 -10.29
CA ASP A 59 -12.00 3.41 -11.62
C ASP A 59 -11.23 4.62 -12.19
N GLU A 60 -10.81 5.54 -11.31
CA GLU A 60 -10.02 6.73 -11.65
C GLU A 60 -8.70 6.74 -10.83
N PRO A 61 -7.69 5.93 -11.20
CA PRO A 61 -6.47 5.75 -10.41
C PRO A 61 -5.62 7.02 -10.29
N GLU A 62 -5.70 7.91 -11.27
CA GLU A 62 -4.93 9.16 -11.33
C GLU A 62 -5.37 10.20 -10.28
N LEU A 63 -6.54 10.01 -9.63
CA LEU A 63 -6.97 10.86 -8.52
C LEU A 63 -6.06 10.73 -7.28
N PHE A 64 -5.30 9.64 -7.19
CA PHE A 64 -4.41 9.35 -6.06
C PHE A 64 -2.97 9.22 -6.53
N ALA A 65 -2.33 10.37 -6.79
CA ALA A 65 -0.89 10.41 -7.05
C ALA A 65 -0.08 10.01 -5.79
N PRO A 66 1.00 9.24 -5.93
CA PRO A 66 1.84 8.87 -4.80
C PRO A 66 2.52 10.09 -4.20
N GLY A 67 2.54 10.17 -2.86
CA GLY A 67 3.27 11.20 -2.12
C GLY A 67 4.68 10.80 -1.69
N ALA A 68 5.00 9.51 -1.68
CA ALA A 68 6.28 8.97 -1.24
C ALA A 68 6.48 7.51 -1.71
N HIS A 69 7.73 7.06 -1.62
CA HIS A 69 8.14 5.66 -1.84
C HIS A 69 8.53 5.02 -0.51
N PHE A 70 7.94 3.87 -0.18
CA PHE A 70 8.28 3.09 1.01
C PHE A 70 9.03 1.81 0.66
N PHE A 71 9.78 1.27 1.62
CA PHE A 71 10.62 0.07 1.44
C PHE A 71 11.62 0.19 0.29
N HIS A 72 12.19 1.38 0.09
CA HIS A 72 13.05 1.67 -1.05
C HIS A 72 14.32 0.78 -1.08
N SER A 73 14.80 0.31 0.09
CA SER A 73 15.89 -0.68 0.16
C SER A 73 15.57 -2.03 -0.50
N LYS A 74 14.30 -2.32 -0.79
CA LYS A 74 13.84 -3.52 -1.50
C LYS A 74 13.58 -3.27 -2.99
N ALA A 75 13.81 -2.05 -3.49
CA ALA A 75 13.69 -1.76 -4.90
C ALA A 75 14.68 -2.59 -5.71
N LEU A 76 14.23 -3.10 -6.85
CA LEU A 76 15.10 -3.83 -7.77
C LEU A 76 16.07 -2.84 -8.42
N SER A 77 17.34 -3.22 -8.58
CA SER A 77 18.40 -2.32 -9.07
C SER A 77 18.14 -1.73 -10.45
N TRP A 78 17.36 -2.42 -11.28
CA TRP A 78 16.96 -1.98 -12.62
C TRP A 78 15.73 -1.08 -12.65
N LEU A 79 15.00 -0.94 -11.53
CA LEU A 79 13.81 -0.10 -11.47
C LEU A 79 14.19 1.35 -11.19
N HIS A 80 14.02 2.21 -12.19
CA HIS A 80 14.31 3.64 -12.07
C HIS A 80 13.03 4.47 -12.18
N VAL A 81 12.57 5.02 -11.06
CA VAL A 81 11.43 5.97 -11.03
C VAL A 81 11.97 7.39 -10.98
N ARG A 82 11.63 8.18 -12.00
CA ARG A 82 12.14 9.55 -12.19
C ARG A 82 11.18 10.57 -11.60
N ASP A 83 11.30 10.81 -10.30
CA ASP A 83 10.55 11.82 -9.55
C ASP A 83 11.43 12.42 -8.43
N GLN A 84 10.86 13.37 -7.67
CA GLN A 84 11.50 13.99 -6.50
C GLN A 84 10.78 13.62 -5.19
N LEU A 85 10.02 12.52 -5.18
CA LEU A 85 9.25 12.13 -4.00
C LEU A 85 10.16 11.58 -2.89
N PRO A 86 9.82 11.79 -1.60
CA PRO A 86 10.54 11.19 -0.49
C PRO A 86 10.66 9.66 -0.64
N ARG A 87 11.84 9.13 -0.29
CA ARG A 87 12.13 7.68 -0.31
C ARG A 87 12.47 7.22 1.09
N TYR A 88 11.65 6.33 1.62
CA TYR A 88 11.81 5.73 2.93
C TYR A 88 12.33 4.30 2.82
N LEU A 89 13.32 4.00 3.66
CA LEU A 89 13.81 2.65 3.90
C LEU A 89 12.82 1.84 4.73
N ASP A 90 13.11 0.55 4.90
CA ASP A 90 12.35 -0.32 5.79
C ASP A 90 12.35 0.25 7.23
N GLY A 91 11.17 0.31 7.85
CA GLY A 91 10.98 0.96 9.15
C GLY A 91 10.79 2.49 9.13
N GLY A 92 10.68 3.13 7.96
CA GLY A 92 10.25 4.54 7.85
C GLY A 92 11.37 5.60 7.96
N LYS A 93 12.64 5.20 7.90
CA LYS A 93 13.78 6.11 7.87
C LYS A 93 13.95 6.73 6.48
N THR A 94 14.27 8.01 6.36
CA THR A 94 14.59 8.61 5.06
C THR A 94 16.00 8.21 4.59
N LEU A 95 16.25 8.29 3.27
CA LEU A 95 17.58 8.06 2.71
C LEU A 95 18.63 9.06 3.25
N ASP A 96 18.22 10.31 3.46
CA ASP A 96 19.11 11.40 3.85
C ASP A 96 19.54 11.34 5.33
N GLU A 97 18.81 10.60 6.17
CA GLU A 97 19.14 10.39 7.60
C GLU A 97 20.26 9.37 7.84
N ASN A 98 20.84 8.78 6.78
CA ASN A 98 22.02 7.91 6.88
C ASN A 98 23.25 8.48 6.13
N ALA A 99 23.24 9.79 5.83
CA ALA A 99 24.38 10.52 5.27
C ALA A 99 25.25 11.14 6.37
#